data_AF-A0A3C0T911-F1
#
_entry.id   AF-A0A3C0T911-F1
#
_cell.length_a   1.000
_cell.length_b   1.000
_cell.length_c   1.000
_cell.angle_alpha   90.00
_cell.angle_beta   90.00
_cell.angle_gamma   90.00
#
_symmetry.space_group_name_H-M   'P 1'
#
loop_
_entity.id
_entity.type
_entity.pdbx_description
1 polymer ?
#
loop_
_entity_poly.entity_id
_entity_poly.type
_entity_poly.pdbx_seq_one_letter_code
_entity_poly.pdbx_strand_id
1 'polypeptide(L)'
;MSYILDALNKTEQATRNQQPPKLDAVQMIPQHRNTTLWFVVLLIVVLLGLSIIWYLPRENTPAAATPIPQTTIENIGPAIQETTFIRLAALPLNVQNQIPSMTFSSHIYASDPSLRMVTINNQLYREGDTIAEGISLKAISEDGIVLSFQHYAIEMSVLQDWSNNN
;
A
#
# COMPACT_ATOMS: atom_id res chain seq x y z
N MET A 1 3.41 43.35 59.62
CA MET A 1 3.72 41.98 59.17
C MET A 1 2.55 41.48 58.34
N SER A 2 2.83 40.77 57.24
CA SER A 2 1.87 40.00 56.40
C SER A 2 1.13 40.75 55.28
N TYR A 3 1.88 41.34 54.32
CA TYR A 3 1.34 41.73 53.00
C TYR A 3 1.64 40.71 51.88
N ILE A 4 2.49 39.71 52.16
CA ILE A 4 2.91 38.72 51.15
C ILE A 4 1.97 37.50 51.13
N LEU A 5 1.32 37.18 52.25
CA LEU A 5 0.38 36.04 52.34
C LEU A 5 -0.97 36.31 51.66
N ASP A 6 -1.43 37.57 51.62
CA ASP A 6 -2.73 37.91 51.02
C ASP A 6 -2.69 37.93 49.47
N ALA A 7 -1.51 38.19 48.90
CA ALA A 7 -1.31 38.20 47.46
C ALA A 7 -1.43 36.80 46.82
N LEU A 8 -1.09 35.74 47.56
CA LEU A 8 -1.17 34.36 47.06
C LEU A 8 -2.60 33.80 47.16
N ASN A 9 -3.28 33.97 48.30
CA ASN A 9 -4.66 33.48 48.50
C ASN A 9 -5.66 34.08 47.47
N LYS A 10 -5.43 35.33 47.06
CA LYS A 10 -6.29 36.00 46.06
C LYS A 10 -6.13 35.45 44.64
N THR A 11 -5.02 34.79 44.31
CA THR A 11 -4.81 34.19 42.98
C THR A 11 -5.49 32.82 42.88
N GLU A 12 -5.57 32.05 43.97
CA GLU A 12 -6.19 30.72 44.01
C GLU A 12 -7.72 30.76 43.85
N GLN A 13 -8.35 31.80 44.41
CA GLN A 13 -9.80 32.01 44.30
C GLN A 13 -10.24 32.38 42.86
N ALA A 14 -9.37 33.05 42.10
CA ALA A 14 -9.64 33.39 40.70
C ALA A 14 -9.61 32.14 39.80
N THR A 15 -8.78 31.15 40.12
CA THR A 15 -8.71 29.87 39.39
C THR A 15 -9.81 28.90 39.83
N ARG A 16 -10.21 28.90 41.11
CA ARG A 16 -11.27 28.00 41.63
C ARG A 16 -12.66 28.32 41.09
N ASN A 17 -12.90 29.58 40.71
CA ASN A 17 -14.19 30.03 40.16
C ASN A 17 -14.19 30.18 38.63
N GLN A 18 -13.06 29.95 37.96
CA GLN A 18 -13.00 29.81 36.51
C GLN A 18 -13.24 28.36 36.13
N GLN A 19 -14.51 27.96 36.26
CA GLN A 19 -15.02 26.85 35.46
C GLN A 19 -14.74 27.20 33.99
N PRO A 20 -14.02 26.34 33.24
CA PRO A 20 -13.79 26.62 31.82
C PRO A 20 -15.15 26.80 31.15
N PRO A 21 -15.33 27.84 30.32
CA PRO A 21 -16.58 28.07 29.62
C PRO A 21 -16.89 26.78 28.85
N LYS A 22 -18.02 26.14 29.20
CA LYS A 22 -18.59 25.09 28.38
C LYS A 22 -18.85 25.74 27.04
N LEU A 23 -18.03 25.38 26.06
CA LEU A 23 -18.33 25.62 24.68
C LEU A 23 -19.65 24.88 24.45
N ASP A 24 -20.72 25.65 24.29
CA ASP A 24 -21.95 25.28 23.60
C ASP A 24 -21.61 25.00 22.13
N ALA A 25 -20.69 24.05 21.91
CA ALA A 25 -20.52 23.38 20.65
C ALA A 25 -21.77 22.51 20.49
N VAL A 26 -22.73 23.10 19.79
CA VAL A 26 -23.69 22.44 18.90
C VAL A 26 -23.29 20.99 18.63
N GLN A 27 -23.79 20.06 19.44
CA GLN A 27 -24.12 18.74 18.97
C GLN A 27 -25.13 18.12 19.93
N MET A 28 -26.39 18.35 19.60
CA MET A 28 -27.44 17.40 19.93
C MET A 28 -26.99 16.03 19.40
N ILE A 29 -26.51 15.16 20.28
CA ILE A 29 -26.37 13.73 19.99
C ILE A 29 -27.67 13.11 20.52
N PRO A 30 -28.69 12.89 19.67
CA PRO A 30 -29.86 12.16 20.11
C PRO A 30 -29.47 10.71 20.45
N GLN A 31 -29.68 10.38 21.72
CA GLN A 31 -30.33 9.16 22.19
C GLN A 31 -29.69 7.82 21.78
N HIS A 32 -28.93 7.28 22.74
CA HIS A 32 -28.56 5.89 22.89
C HIS A 32 -29.76 4.95 22.68
N ARG A 33 -29.83 4.31 21.51
CA ARG A 33 -30.71 3.18 21.24
C ARG A 33 -29.87 2.11 20.52
N ASN A 34 -29.65 1.01 21.25
CA ASN A 34 -29.11 -0.29 20.84
C ASN A 34 -27.82 -0.37 19.98
N THR A 35 -26.71 0.15 20.51
CA THR A 35 -25.33 -0.07 19.99
C THR A 35 -24.99 -1.56 19.77
N THR A 36 -25.63 -2.49 20.50
CA THR A 36 -25.48 -3.94 20.29
C THR A 36 -25.88 -4.37 18.88
N LEU A 37 -26.90 -3.77 18.27
CA LEU A 37 -27.31 -4.15 16.92
C LEU A 37 -26.25 -3.75 15.88
N TRP A 38 -25.52 -2.66 16.09
CA TRP A 38 -24.42 -2.27 15.21
C TRP A 38 -23.26 -3.27 15.28
N PHE A 39 -22.94 -3.78 16.47
CA PHE A 39 -21.96 -4.86 16.63
C PHE A 39 -22.43 -6.19 16.02
N VAL A 40 -23.73 -6.52 16.10
CA VAL A 40 -24.29 -7.73 15.48
C VAL A 40 -24.26 -7.63 13.96
N VAL A 41 -24.61 -6.49 13.38
CA VAL A 41 -24.52 -6.25 11.93
C VAL A 41 -23.07 -6.34 11.46
N LEU A 42 -22.13 -5.74 12.20
CA LEU A 42 -20.70 -5.83 11.90
C LEU A 42 -20.22 -7.29 11.95
N LEU A 43 -20.63 -8.05 12.97
CA LEU A 43 -20.28 -9.47 13.12
C LEU A 43 -20.85 -10.31 11.97
N ILE A 44 -22.10 -10.07 11.55
CA ILE A 44 -22.72 -10.77 10.42
C ILE A 44 -21.98 -10.48 9.11
N VAL A 45 -21.59 -9.24 8.85
CA VAL A 45 -20.83 -8.85 7.65
C VAL A 45 -19.45 -9.52 7.64
N VAL A 46 -18.78 -9.60 8.79
CA VAL A 46 -17.50 -10.32 8.93
C VAL A 46 -17.68 -11.82 8.69
N LEU A 47 -18.71 -12.45 9.25
CA LEU A 47 -19.00 -13.87 9.03
C LEU A 47 -19.38 -14.18 7.57
N LEU A 48 -20.12 -13.30 6.90
CA LEU A 48 -20.45 -13.42 5.48
C LEU A 48 -19.19 -13.27 4.61
N GLY A 49 -18.30 -12.32 4.93
CA GLY A 49 -17.02 -12.16 4.23
C GLY A 49 -16.13 -13.40 4.35
N LEU A 50 -16.03 -14.00 5.55
CA LEU A 50 -15.28 -15.24 5.76
C LEU A 50 -15.89 -16.43 5.01
N SER A 51 -17.22 -16.52 4.94
CA SER A 51 -17.92 -17.56 4.18
C SER A 51 -17.62 -17.47 2.68
N ILE A 52 -17.60 -16.25 2.13
CA ILE A 52 -17.28 -16.00 0.71
C ILE A 52 -15.84 -16.40 0.37
N ILE A 53 -14.88 -16.09 1.25
CA ILE A 53 -13.46 -16.50 1.12
C ILE A 53 -13.29 -18.04 1.17
N TRP A 54 -14.22 -18.72 1.82
CA TRP A 54 -14.27 -20.18 1.88
C TRP A 54 -14.95 -20.84 0.67
N TYR A 55 -15.85 -20.13 -0.01
CA TYR A 55 -16.60 -20.67 -1.16
C TYR A 55 -15.93 -20.44 -2.52
N LEU A 56 -14.84 -19.68 -2.58
CA LEU A 56 -14.01 -19.59 -3.78
C LEU A 56 -13.26 -20.92 -3.97
N PRO A 57 -13.44 -21.63 -5.11
CA PRO A 57 -12.72 -22.86 -5.39
C PRO A 57 -11.21 -22.57 -5.39
N ARG A 58 -10.51 -23.08 -4.37
CA ARG A 58 -9.05 -23.03 -4.31
C ARG A 58 -8.55 -24.16 -5.16
N GLU A 59 -8.20 -23.88 -6.40
CA GLU A 59 -7.46 -24.79 -7.27
C GLU A 59 -6.02 -24.95 -6.74
N ASN A 60 -5.89 -25.62 -5.60
CA ASN A 60 -4.65 -26.10 -5.05
C ASN A 60 -4.35 -27.46 -5.66
N THR A 61 -3.74 -27.49 -6.84
CA THR A 61 -3.24 -28.76 -7.40
C THR A 61 -1.77 -28.66 -7.80
N PRO A 62 -0.85 -28.97 -6.88
CA PRO A 62 0.35 -29.72 -7.24
C PRO A 62 0.02 -31.19 -7.03
N ALA A 63 -0.29 -31.87 -8.13
CA ALA A 63 -0.52 -33.30 -8.17
C ALA A 63 0.66 -34.04 -7.52
N ALA A 64 0.33 -34.99 -6.65
CA ALA A 64 1.28 -35.91 -6.03
C ALA A 64 2.17 -36.56 -7.09
N ALA A 65 3.47 -36.26 -7.04
CA ALA A 65 4.48 -36.93 -7.85
C ALA A 65 4.63 -38.38 -7.38
N THR A 66 3.99 -39.29 -8.11
CA THR A 66 4.40 -40.70 -8.17
C THR A 66 5.68 -40.75 -9.02
N PRO A 67 6.78 -41.39 -8.58
CA PRO A 67 8.01 -41.40 -9.35
C PRO A 67 7.87 -42.41 -10.50
N ILE A 68 7.97 -41.91 -11.74
CA ILE A 68 8.00 -42.75 -12.95
C ILE A 68 9.39 -42.53 -13.58
N PRO A 69 10.12 -43.60 -13.95
CA PRO A 69 11.56 -43.54 -14.28
C PRO A 69 11.87 -42.73 -15.54
N GLN A 70 12.95 -41.98 -15.44
CA GLN A 70 13.52 -41.09 -16.44
C GLN A 70 13.95 -41.87 -17.69
N THR A 71 13.36 -41.53 -18.84
CA THR A 71 14.00 -41.72 -20.15
C THR A 71 14.27 -40.32 -20.70
N THR A 72 15.55 -39.96 -20.75
CA THR A 72 16.05 -38.70 -21.31
C THR A 72 15.70 -38.63 -22.80
N ILE A 73 14.72 -37.78 -23.12
CA ILE A 73 14.60 -37.11 -24.42
C ILE A 73 14.43 -35.64 -24.10
N GLU A 74 15.45 -34.87 -24.46
CA GLU A 74 15.45 -33.43 -24.73
C GLU A 74 14.85 -32.51 -23.65
N ASN A 75 15.74 -31.75 -23.02
CA ASN A 75 15.45 -30.63 -22.13
C ASN A 75 14.54 -29.58 -22.79
N ILE A 76 13.24 -29.86 -22.81
CA ILE A 76 12.19 -28.84 -22.87
C ILE A 76 11.87 -28.57 -21.40
N GLY A 77 12.78 -27.83 -20.75
CA GLY A 77 12.43 -27.15 -19.51
C GLY A 77 11.12 -26.40 -19.75
N PRO A 78 10.22 -26.32 -18.74
CA PRO A 78 9.00 -25.55 -18.89
C PRO A 78 9.40 -24.20 -19.46
N ALA A 79 8.76 -23.78 -20.55
CA ALA A 79 8.95 -22.45 -21.10
C ALA A 79 8.71 -21.45 -19.96
N ILE A 80 9.79 -21.09 -19.27
CA ILE A 80 9.99 -19.83 -18.60
C ILE A 80 9.58 -18.84 -19.67
N GLN A 81 8.36 -18.35 -19.52
CA GLN A 81 7.87 -17.26 -20.31
C GLN A 81 8.85 -16.13 -20.03
N GLU A 82 9.83 -15.99 -20.92
CA GLU A 82 10.74 -14.86 -20.95
C GLU A 82 9.83 -13.65 -21.20
N THR A 83 9.29 -13.10 -20.11
CA THR A 83 8.64 -11.81 -20.11
C THR A 83 9.76 -10.87 -20.48
N THR A 84 9.87 -10.55 -21.76
CA THR A 84 10.95 -9.73 -22.29
C THR A 84 10.68 -8.32 -21.77
N PHE A 85 11.22 -8.03 -20.60
CA PHE A 85 11.19 -6.70 -20.04
C PHE A 85 12.16 -5.83 -20.84
N ILE A 86 11.66 -4.70 -21.32
CA ILE A 86 12.46 -3.78 -22.12
C ILE A 86 13.01 -2.72 -21.17
N ARG A 87 14.32 -2.51 -21.17
CA ARG A 87 14.92 -1.40 -20.42
C ARG A 87 14.52 -0.08 -21.07
N LEU A 88 14.34 0.96 -20.26
CA LEU A 88 14.00 2.32 -20.75
C LEU A 88 14.94 2.80 -21.88
N ALA A 89 16.24 2.50 -21.80
CA ALA A 89 17.24 2.89 -22.80
C ALA A 89 17.13 2.16 -24.15
N ALA A 90 16.39 1.05 -24.21
CA ALA A 90 16.17 0.29 -25.44
C ALA A 90 14.87 0.71 -26.17
N LEU A 91 14.09 1.63 -25.60
CA LEU A 91 12.88 2.14 -26.23
C LEU A 91 13.19 3.11 -27.37
N PRO A 92 12.32 3.20 -28.40
CA PRO A 92 12.39 4.26 -29.40
C PRO A 92 12.37 5.65 -28.74
N LEU A 93 13.18 6.59 -29.25
CA LEU A 93 13.31 7.96 -28.70
C LEU A 93 11.96 8.68 -28.52
N ASN A 94 11.02 8.46 -29.44
CA ASN A 94 9.68 9.08 -29.35
C ASN A 94 8.87 8.56 -28.15
N VAL A 95 9.08 7.31 -27.74
CA VAL A 95 8.42 6.71 -26.57
C VAL A 95 9.15 7.14 -25.31
N GLN A 96 10.49 7.10 -25.34
CA GLN A 96 11.33 7.53 -24.21
C GLN A 96 11.03 8.98 -23.79
N ASN A 97 10.85 9.88 -24.76
CA ASN A 97 10.52 11.29 -24.49
C ASN A 97 9.10 11.52 -23.94
N GLN A 98 8.21 10.54 -24.05
CA GLN A 98 6.86 10.62 -23.47
C GLN A 98 6.80 10.12 -22.02
N ILE A 99 7.86 9.44 -21.57
CA ILE A 99 7.94 8.97 -20.19
C ILE A 99 8.48 10.12 -19.34
N PRO A 100 7.72 10.61 -18.35
CA PRO A 100 8.16 11.69 -17.50
C PRO A 100 9.32 11.24 -16.61
N SER A 101 10.19 12.18 -16.24
CA SER A 101 11.19 11.91 -15.21
C SER A 101 10.49 11.62 -13.88
N MET A 102 10.93 10.56 -13.21
CA MET A 102 10.36 10.08 -11.96
C MET A 102 11.48 9.90 -10.94
N THR A 103 11.26 10.38 -9.73
CA THR A 103 12.20 10.20 -8.61
C THR A 103 11.67 9.12 -7.68
N PHE A 104 12.49 8.11 -7.43
CA PHE A 104 12.16 6.98 -6.55
C PHE A 104 12.79 7.21 -5.18
N SER A 105 11.97 7.27 -4.14
CA SER A 105 12.49 7.50 -2.77
C SER A 105 12.40 6.29 -1.86
N SER A 106 11.58 5.28 -2.19
CA SER A 106 11.47 4.04 -1.44
C SER A 106 10.98 2.90 -2.31
N HIS A 107 11.42 1.69 -1.99
CA HIS A 107 11.02 0.44 -2.60
C HIS A 107 10.87 -0.63 -1.53
N ILE A 108 9.66 -1.17 -1.38
CA ILE A 108 9.35 -2.24 -0.43
C ILE A 108 8.82 -3.41 -1.23
N TYR A 109 9.61 -4.47 -1.23
CA TYR A 109 9.24 -5.77 -1.78
C TYR A 109 8.76 -6.71 -0.66
N ALA A 110 7.76 -7.52 -0.98
CA ALA A 110 7.22 -8.56 -0.12
C ALA A 110 6.72 -9.72 -1.00
N SER A 111 6.72 -10.94 -0.46
CA SER A 111 6.16 -12.10 -1.18
C SER A 111 4.66 -11.94 -1.46
N ASP A 112 3.92 -11.25 -0.57
CA ASP A 112 2.52 -10.86 -0.77
C ASP A 112 2.45 -9.59 -1.63
N PRO A 113 1.87 -9.63 -2.84
CA PRO A 113 1.73 -8.47 -3.73
C PRO A 113 0.99 -7.29 -3.09
N SER A 114 0.06 -7.56 -2.16
CA SER A 114 -0.70 -6.53 -1.46
C SER A 114 0.12 -5.75 -0.44
N LEU A 115 1.34 -6.18 -0.12
CA LEU A 115 2.25 -5.49 0.79
C LEU A 115 3.38 -4.75 0.05
N ARG A 116 3.48 -4.94 -1.26
CA ARG A 116 4.48 -4.27 -2.09
C ARG A 116 4.11 -2.82 -2.31
N MET A 117 5.10 -1.94 -2.22
CA MET A 117 4.89 -0.51 -2.40
C MET A 117 6.16 0.20 -2.88
N VAL A 118 5.97 1.26 -3.66
CA VAL A 118 7.04 2.12 -4.16
C VAL A 118 6.62 3.57 -3.99
N THR A 119 7.56 4.44 -3.64
CA THR A 119 7.31 5.88 -3.59
C THR A 119 7.92 6.55 -4.80
N ILE A 120 7.07 7.17 -5.62
CA ILE A 120 7.44 7.86 -6.86
C ILE A 120 6.96 9.31 -6.75
N ASN A 121 7.85 10.29 -6.94
CA ASN A 121 7.49 11.72 -6.84
C ASN A 121 6.76 12.05 -5.51
N ASN A 122 7.24 11.51 -4.39
CA ASN A 122 6.66 11.63 -3.05
C ASN A 122 5.24 11.03 -2.87
N GLN A 123 4.71 10.30 -3.84
CA GLN A 123 3.46 9.58 -3.73
C GLN A 123 3.68 8.06 -3.67
N LEU A 124 2.93 7.39 -2.80
CA LEU A 124 2.96 5.94 -2.65
C LEU A 124 2.12 5.29 -3.75
N TYR A 125 2.68 4.28 -4.41
CA TYR A 125 2.02 3.48 -5.43
C TYR A 125 2.13 1.99 -5.11
N ARG A 126 1.15 1.24 -5.60
CA ARG A 126 1.03 -0.21 -5.52
C ARG A 126 0.86 -0.79 -6.93
N GLU A 127 1.06 -2.10 -7.03
CA GLU A 127 0.79 -2.81 -8.28
C GLU A 127 -0.65 -2.57 -8.75
N GLY A 128 -0.81 -2.20 -10.01
CA GLY A 128 -2.07 -1.80 -10.64
C GLY A 128 -2.32 -0.29 -10.67
N ASP A 129 -1.61 0.51 -9.88
CA ASP A 129 -1.85 1.96 -9.83
C ASP A 129 -1.38 2.67 -11.11
N THR A 130 -2.04 3.77 -11.45
CA THR A 130 -1.64 4.65 -12.55
C THR A 130 -0.76 5.76 -12.01
N ILE A 131 0.47 5.87 -12.54
CA ILE A 131 1.47 6.85 -12.08
C ILE A 131 1.34 8.17 -12.86
N ALA A 132 1.10 8.06 -14.17
CA ALA A 132 0.94 9.19 -15.07
C ALA A 132 0.02 8.79 -16.24
N GLU A 133 -0.31 9.73 -17.11
CA GLU A 133 -1.17 9.47 -18.26
C GLU A 133 -0.62 8.33 -19.14
N GLY A 134 -1.36 7.23 -19.23
CA GLY A 134 -0.97 6.03 -19.98
C GLY A 134 0.09 5.15 -19.32
N ILE A 135 0.64 5.53 -18.16
CA ILE A 135 1.68 4.80 -17.44
C ILE A 135 1.09 4.16 -16.19
N SER A 136 1.12 2.84 -16.14
CA SER A 136 0.66 2.05 -14.99
C SER A 136 1.79 1.22 -14.39
N LEU A 137 1.77 1.08 -13.06
CA LEU A 137 2.66 0.20 -12.33
C LEU A 137 2.14 -1.23 -12.45
N LYS A 138 2.81 -2.07 -13.22
CA LYS A 138 2.36 -3.44 -13.47
C LYS A 138 2.79 -4.39 -12.36
N ALA A 139 4.03 -4.26 -11.89
CA ALA A 139 4.59 -5.11 -10.85
C ALA A 139 5.69 -4.39 -10.07
N ILE A 140 5.88 -4.81 -8.82
CA ILE A 140 7.00 -4.45 -7.96
C ILE A 140 7.77 -5.76 -7.71
N SER A 141 8.95 -5.86 -8.31
CA SER A 141 9.84 -7.02 -8.19
C SER A 141 10.86 -6.81 -7.07
N GLU A 142 11.72 -7.78 -6.82
CA GLU A 142 12.80 -7.62 -5.85
C GLU A 142 13.86 -6.60 -6.32
N ASP A 143 14.15 -6.57 -7.62
CA ASP A 143 15.21 -5.75 -8.21
C ASP A 143 14.75 -4.35 -8.67
N GLY A 144 13.44 -4.13 -8.76
CA GLY A 144 12.87 -2.87 -9.25
C GLY A 144 11.39 -2.97 -9.57
N ILE A 145 10.94 -2.14 -10.52
CA ILE A 145 9.53 -2.06 -10.91
C ILE A 145 9.32 -2.27 -12.40
N VAL A 146 8.13 -2.77 -12.75
CA VAL A 146 7.69 -2.93 -14.12
C VAL A 146 6.57 -1.95 -14.40
N LEU A 147 6.76 -1.08 -15.37
CA LEU A 147 5.75 -0.17 -15.88
C LEU A 147 5.13 -0.72 -17.16
N SER A 148 3.85 -0.42 -17.36
CA SER A 148 3.17 -0.63 -18.63
C SER A 148 2.85 0.73 -19.24
N PHE A 149 3.38 0.97 -20.44
CA PHE A 149 3.11 2.17 -21.24
C PHE A 149 2.91 1.77 -22.70
N GLN A 150 1.74 2.10 -23.26
CA GLN A 150 1.33 1.67 -24.61
C GLN A 150 1.40 0.15 -24.77
N HIS A 151 2.35 -0.36 -25.56
CA HIS A 151 2.60 -1.79 -25.80
C HIS A 151 3.89 -2.28 -25.13
N TYR A 152 4.54 -1.44 -24.32
CA TYR A 152 5.83 -1.73 -23.70
C TYR A 152 5.68 -2.06 -22.23
N ALA A 153 6.28 -3.19 -21.83
CA ALA A 153 6.57 -3.51 -20.44
C ALA A 153 8.00 -3.06 -20.12
N ILE A 154 8.12 -1.99 -19.37
CA ILE A 154 9.38 -1.29 -19.11
C ILE A 154 9.84 -1.66 -17.72
N GLU A 155 10.99 -2.33 -17.62
CA GLU A 155 11.62 -2.60 -16.33
C GLU A 155 12.57 -1.47 -15.96
N MET A 156 12.47 -1.05 -14.70
CA MET A 156 13.26 0.01 -14.12
C MET A 156 13.85 -0.49 -12.81
N SER A 157 15.17 -0.58 -12.73
CA SER A 157 15.82 -0.90 -11.45
C SER A 157 15.79 0.33 -10.55
N VAL A 158 15.13 0.21 -9.41
CA VAL A 158 15.05 1.30 -8.40
C VAL A 158 16.41 1.49 -7.71
N LEU A 159 17.28 0.48 -7.78
CA LEU A 159 18.61 0.52 -7.18
C LEU A 159 19.61 1.44 -7.92
N GLN A 160 19.25 1.99 -9.09
CA GLN A 160 20.19 2.78 -9.87
C GLN A 160 20.30 4.25 -9.40
N ASP A 161 19.35 4.75 -8.60
CA ASP A 161 19.32 6.16 -8.14
C ASP A 161 20.13 6.39 -6.85
N TRP A 162 20.20 5.42 -5.93
CA TRP A 162 20.92 5.60 -4.65
C TRP A 162 22.45 5.60 -4.77
N SER A 163 23.00 5.13 -5.90
CA SER A 163 24.45 5.03 -6.12
C SER A 163 25.06 6.23 -6.87
N ASN A 164 24.25 7.15 -7.41
CA ASN A 164 24.75 8.24 -8.27
C ASN A 164 24.92 9.59 -7.55
N ASN A 165 24.85 9.60 -6.22
CA ASN A 165 25.10 10.79 -5.40
C ASN A 165 26.32 10.55 -4.48
N ASN A 166 27.52 10.51 -5.06
CA ASN A 166 28.78 10.69 -4.32
C ASN A 166 29.85 11.35 -5.20
#